data_AF-A0A8J7NY11-F1
#
_entry.id   AF-A0A8J7NY11-F1
#
_cell.length_a   1.000
_cell.length_b   1.000
_cell.length_c   1.000
_cell.angle_alpha   90.00
_cell.angle_beta   90.00
_cell.angle_gamma   90.00
#
_symmetry.space_group_name_H-M   'P 1'
#
loop_
_entity.id
_entity.type
_entity.pdbx_description
1 polymer ?
#
loop_
_entity_poly.entity_id
_entity_poly.type
_entity_poly.pdbx_seq_one_letter_code
_entity_poly.pdbx_strand_id
1 'polypeptide(L)'
;MEQLKRGLQSGTLLIQFEQLYRKKPGMAVLCAKLPQNMEKNRYKDVLPYDTTRVVLEGEEDDYLNANHVNMEIPSAGIVNKYVASQGPLPHTCRHFWQAVWEQNSAIIVMLTTLTERGRTKCHQYWPDPQEVRDYGRLRVCCHSEECNIAYVFRELTLTNTETGEERSVTHLQYVAWPDHGVPDDPSDFLDFVNFIRQKRGESDPLFVHCSAGIGRTGVLVTMETAVELIEKNQPVYPLDIVRTMRDQRAMMVQTASQYRFMCEAILRVYEEQRGQSLESS
;
A
#
# COMPACT_ATOMS: atom_id res chain seq x y z
N MET A 1 -17.50 15.11 -9.56
CA MET A 1 -17.98 14.73 -8.21
C MET A 1 -19.48 14.47 -8.14
N GLU A 2 -20.35 15.26 -8.78
CA GLU A 2 -21.80 14.96 -8.83
C GLU A 2 -22.14 13.55 -9.35
N GLN A 3 -21.44 13.07 -10.38
CA GLN A 3 -21.61 11.70 -10.87
C GLN A 3 -21.24 10.64 -9.82
N LEU A 4 -20.17 10.88 -9.04
CA LEU A 4 -19.73 10.01 -7.95
C LEU A 4 -20.81 9.94 -6.85
N LYS A 5 -21.34 11.11 -6.46
CA LYS A 5 -22.42 11.25 -5.46
C LYS A 5 -23.69 10.52 -5.88
N ARG A 6 -24.18 10.77 -7.11
CA ARG A 6 -25.36 10.08 -7.66
C ARG A 6 -25.15 8.58 -7.79
N GLY A 7 -23.95 8.17 -8.20
CA GLY A 7 -23.60 6.75 -8.37
C GLY A 7 -23.53 5.98 -7.05
N LEU A 8 -23.16 6.64 -5.95
CA LEU A 8 -23.21 6.05 -4.60
C LEU A 8 -24.66 5.90 -4.12
N GLN A 9 -25.47 6.95 -4.30
CA GLN A 9 -26.88 6.95 -3.88
C GLN A 9 -27.72 5.91 -4.63
N SER A 10 -27.48 5.75 -5.93
CA SER A 10 -28.19 4.78 -6.77
C SER A 10 -27.61 3.36 -6.71
N GLY A 11 -26.43 3.17 -6.10
CA GLY A 11 -25.74 1.89 -6.06
C GLY A 11 -25.05 1.46 -7.37
N THR A 12 -25.17 2.25 -8.45
CA THR A 12 -24.62 1.89 -9.77
C THR A 12 -23.09 1.76 -9.75
N LEU A 13 -22.40 2.51 -8.89
CA LEU A 13 -20.93 2.42 -8.76
C LEU A 13 -20.47 1.09 -8.19
N LEU A 14 -21.24 0.49 -7.27
CA LEU A 14 -20.91 -0.81 -6.71
C LEU A 14 -21.07 -1.90 -7.77
N ILE A 15 -22.13 -1.82 -8.57
CA ILE A 15 -22.36 -2.72 -9.70
C ILE A 15 -21.19 -2.63 -10.70
N GLN A 16 -20.75 -1.41 -11.05
CA GLN A 16 -19.62 -1.22 -11.95
C GLN A 16 -18.30 -1.78 -11.38
N PHE A 17 -18.06 -1.61 -10.07
CA PHE A 17 -16.90 -2.19 -9.39
C PHE A 17 -16.92 -3.72 -9.38
N GLU A 18 -18.10 -4.34 -9.18
CA GLU A 18 -18.28 -5.78 -9.23
C GLU A 18 -18.05 -6.36 -10.63
N GLN A 19 -18.36 -5.59 -11.68
CA GLN A 19 -18.10 -5.95 -13.08
C GLN A 19 -16.64 -5.74 -13.49
N LEU A 20 -15.89 -4.89 -12.80
CA LEU A 20 -14.48 -4.66 -13.10
C LEU A 20 -13.67 -5.93 -12.88
N TYR A 21 -12.87 -6.32 -13.88
CA TYR A 21 -12.04 -7.51 -13.78
C TYR A 21 -11.16 -7.47 -12.53
N ARG A 22 -11.06 -8.62 -11.86
CA ARG A 22 -10.20 -8.80 -10.68
C ARG A 22 -8.73 -9.00 -11.08
N LYS A 23 -8.51 -9.65 -12.23
CA LYS A 23 -7.20 -9.90 -12.83
C LYS A 23 -7.26 -9.44 -14.29
N LYS A 24 -6.29 -8.66 -14.74
CA LYS A 24 -6.21 -8.22 -16.14
C LYS A 24 -6.04 -9.46 -17.05
N PRO A 25 -6.92 -9.65 -18.04
CA PRO A 25 -6.78 -10.74 -19.01
C PRO A 25 -5.41 -10.70 -19.71
N GLY A 26 -4.82 -11.88 -19.94
CA GLY A 26 -3.51 -11.99 -20.59
C GLY A 26 -2.29 -11.81 -19.68
N MET A 27 -2.47 -11.37 -18.42
CA MET A 27 -1.33 -11.21 -17.51
C MET A 27 -0.88 -12.55 -16.89
N ALA A 28 0.39 -12.89 -17.11
CA ALA A 28 1.05 -14.08 -16.55
C ALA A 28 1.37 -13.92 -15.04
N VAL A 29 1.39 -15.04 -14.33
CA VAL A 29 1.71 -15.17 -12.88
C VAL A 29 2.55 -16.44 -12.64
N LEU A 30 3.36 -16.81 -13.63
CA LEU A 30 4.07 -18.09 -13.71
C LEU A 30 5.17 -18.19 -12.65
N CYS A 31 5.94 -17.12 -12.44
CA CYS A 31 7.06 -17.09 -11.48
C CYS A 31 6.58 -17.41 -10.06
N ALA A 32 5.44 -16.83 -9.67
CA ALA A 32 4.81 -17.04 -8.38
C ALA A 32 4.33 -18.49 -8.13
N LYS A 33 4.18 -19.29 -9.20
CA LYS A 33 3.71 -20.67 -9.17
C LYS A 33 4.82 -21.70 -9.32
N LEU A 34 6.07 -21.27 -9.51
CA LEU A 34 7.20 -22.18 -9.51
C LEU A 34 7.30 -22.91 -8.16
N PRO A 35 7.66 -24.21 -8.12
CA PRO A 35 7.68 -24.98 -6.88
C PRO A 35 8.43 -24.32 -5.73
N GLN A 36 9.59 -23.72 -6.01
CA GLN A 36 10.43 -23.02 -5.03
C GLN A 36 9.84 -21.70 -4.50
N ASN A 37 8.82 -21.15 -5.17
CA ASN A 37 8.22 -19.85 -4.84
C ASN A 37 6.85 -19.99 -4.17
N MET A 38 6.21 -21.16 -4.28
CA MET A 38 4.85 -21.37 -3.76
C MET A 38 4.75 -21.08 -2.26
N GLU A 39 5.74 -21.48 -1.46
CA GLU A 39 5.77 -21.28 -0.01
C GLU A 39 6.04 -19.82 0.41
N LYS A 40 6.51 -18.98 -0.52
CA LYS A 40 6.74 -17.54 -0.27
C LYS A 40 5.45 -16.73 -0.41
N ASN A 41 4.36 -17.35 -0.82
CA ASN A 41 3.03 -16.71 -0.94
C ASN A 41 2.20 -16.95 0.31
N ARG A 42 1.78 -15.88 0.98
CA ARG A 42 0.88 -15.96 2.15
C ARG A 42 -0.49 -16.52 1.76
N TYR A 43 -0.96 -16.21 0.55
CA TYR A 43 -2.23 -16.67 -0.01
C TYR A 43 -2.00 -17.27 -1.39
N LYS A 44 -2.54 -18.47 -1.62
CA LYS A 44 -2.32 -19.24 -2.86
C LYS A 44 -2.91 -18.57 -4.10
N ASP A 45 -3.90 -17.71 -3.91
CA ASP A 45 -4.69 -17.05 -4.94
C ASP A 45 -4.35 -15.56 -5.12
N VAL A 46 -3.48 -14.99 -4.28
CA VAL A 46 -3.00 -13.60 -4.39
C VAL A 46 -1.55 -13.61 -4.85
N LEU A 47 -1.34 -13.55 -6.16
CA LEU A 47 -0.04 -13.71 -6.80
C LEU A 47 0.33 -12.46 -7.63
N PRO A 48 1.61 -12.06 -7.66
CA PRO A 48 2.06 -10.94 -8.47
C PRO A 48 2.05 -11.29 -9.97
N TYR A 49 1.80 -10.30 -10.82
CA TYR A 49 2.04 -10.47 -12.26
C TYR A 49 3.54 -10.54 -12.56
N ASP A 50 3.93 -11.38 -13.51
CA ASP A 50 5.34 -11.59 -13.85
C ASP A 50 6.00 -10.31 -14.40
N THR A 51 5.26 -9.49 -15.15
CA THR A 51 5.79 -8.29 -15.82
C THR A 51 6.01 -7.09 -14.91
N THR A 52 5.36 -7.09 -13.73
CA THR A 52 5.41 -5.96 -12.78
C THR A 52 5.87 -6.41 -11.41
N ARG A 53 6.30 -7.67 -11.22
CA ARG A 53 6.80 -8.14 -9.94
C ARG A 53 8.07 -7.40 -9.57
N VAL A 54 8.31 -7.26 -8.27
CA VAL A 54 9.65 -6.92 -7.79
C VAL A 54 10.55 -8.12 -8.03
N VAL A 55 11.71 -7.88 -8.63
CA VAL A 55 12.76 -8.87 -8.89
C VAL A 55 13.92 -8.55 -7.97
N LEU A 56 14.26 -9.47 -7.07
CA LEU A 56 15.39 -9.28 -6.14
C LEU A 56 16.72 -9.59 -6.83
N GLU A 57 17.78 -8.92 -6.42
CA GLU A 57 19.12 -9.24 -6.90
C GLU A 57 19.61 -10.59 -6.32
N GLY A 58 20.03 -11.49 -7.20
CA GLY A 58 20.56 -12.83 -6.87
C GLY A 58 20.03 -13.90 -7.83
N GLU A 59 20.92 -14.78 -8.33
CA GLU A 59 20.58 -15.69 -9.45
C GLU A 59 19.57 -16.79 -9.10
N GLU A 60 19.52 -17.26 -7.84
CA GLU A 60 18.74 -18.45 -7.46
C GLU A 60 17.43 -18.14 -6.70
N ASP A 61 17.28 -16.95 -6.13
CA ASP A 61 16.11 -16.57 -5.31
C ASP A 61 15.71 -15.10 -5.50
N ASP A 62 15.13 -14.80 -6.66
CA ASP A 62 14.74 -13.46 -7.08
C ASP A 62 13.28 -13.09 -6.72
N TYR A 63 12.58 -13.95 -5.96
CA TYR A 63 11.13 -13.89 -5.82
C TYR A 63 10.67 -13.33 -4.47
N LEU A 64 9.88 -12.25 -4.54
CA LEU A 64 9.03 -11.76 -3.47
C LEU A 64 7.60 -11.55 -4.02
N ASN A 65 6.58 -11.84 -3.21
CA ASN A 65 5.20 -11.50 -3.57
C ASN A 65 4.96 -9.99 -3.39
N ALA A 66 5.41 -9.22 -4.38
CA ALA A 66 5.28 -7.79 -4.48
C ALA A 66 5.20 -7.36 -5.95
N ASN A 67 4.54 -6.24 -6.23
CA ASN A 67 4.53 -5.60 -7.55
C ASN A 67 4.87 -4.12 -7.44
N HIS A 68 5.53 -3.60 -8.46
CA HIS A 68 5.54 -2.17 -8.73
C HIS A 68 4.14 -1.74 -9.14
N VAL A 69 3.66 -0.66 -8.53
CA VAL A 69 2.40 0.00 -8.91
C VAL A 69 2.72 1.48 -9.06
N ASN A 70 2.53 2.03 -10.25
CA ASN A 70 2.79 3.42 -10.58
C ASN A 70 1.47 4.11 -10.92
N MET A 71 1.20 5.23 -10.26
CA MET A 71 -0.01 6.02 -10.46
C MET A 71 0.37 7.34 -11.11
N GLU A 72 0.11 7.45 -12.41
CA GLU A 72 0.42 8.63 -13.21
C GLU A 72 -0.69 9.68 -13.09
N ILE A 73 -0.30 10.93 -12.96
CA ILE A 73 -1.17 12.11 -13.03
C ILE A 73 -0.61 12.98 -14.17
N PRO A 74 -0.96 12.67 -15.44
CA PRO A 74 -0.28 13.23 -16.61
C PRO A 74 -0.35 14.76 -16.67
N SER A 75 -1.47 15.35 -16.25
CA SER A 75 -1.69 16.80 -16.24
C SER A 75 -0.72 17.56 -15.33
N ALA A 76 -0.12 16.87 -14.34
CA ALA A 76 0.82 17.45 -13.39
C ALA A 76 2.26 16.94 -13.59
N GLY A 77 2.49 15.99 -14.51
CA GLY A 77 3.79 15.33 -14.66
C GLY A 77 4.21 14.51 -13.44
N ILE A 78 3.27 14.15 -12.56
CA ILE A 78 3.54 13.42 -11.32
C ILE A 78 3.34 11.93 -11.56
N VAL A 79 4.25 11.11 -11.01
CA VAL A 79 4.10 9.65 -10.97
C VAL A 79 4.37 9.18 -9.55
N ASN A 80 3.30 8.84 -8.83
CA ASN A 80 3.41 8.27 -7.51
C ASN A 80 3.77 6.78 -7.64
N LYS A 81 4.99 6.43 -7.21
CA LYS A 81 5.50 5.06 -7.26
C LYS A 81 5.23 4.33 -5.94
N TYR A 82 4.91 3.05 -6.06
CA TYR A 82 4.66 2.16 -4.93
C TYR A 82 5.26 0.78 -5.20
N VAL A 83 5.65 0.11 -4.12
CA VAL A 83 5.82 -1.34 -4.08
C VAL A 83 4.68 -1.90 -3.23
N ALA A 84 3.74 -2.60 -3.86
CA ALA A 84 2.62 -3.24 -3.17
C ALA A 84 2.93 -4.70 -2.87
N SER A 85 3.07 -5.07 -1.59
CA SER A 85 3.47 -6.42 -1.17
C SER A 85 2.49 -7.07 -0.19
N GLN A 86 2.57 -8.39 -0.04
CA GLN A 86 1.98 -9.07 1.11
C GLN A 86 2.72 -8.70 2.42
N GLY A 87 2.08 -8.93 3.56
CA GLY A 87 2.74 -8.88 4.86
C GLY A 87 3.72 -10.05 5.00
N PRO A 88 5.00 -9.81 5.37
CA PRO A 88 6.04 -10.84 5.43
C PRO A 88 5.64 -12.10 6.20
N LEU A 89 6.05 -13.24 5.68
CA LEU A 89 6.08 -14.53 6.38
C LEU A 89 7.39 -14.63 7.16
N PRO A 90 7.49 -15.51 8.19
CA PRO A 90 8.73 -15.67 8.96
C PRO A 90 9.97 -15.90 8.07
N HIS A 91 9.84 -16.75 7.05
CA HIS A 91 10.92 -17.11 6.13
C HIS A 91 11.09 -16.14 4.94
N THR A 92 10.29 -15.07 4.84
CA THR A 92 10.41 -14.06 3.77
C THR A 92 10.79 -12.68 4.29
N CYS A 93 11.10 -12.53 5.59
CA CYS A 93 11.54 -11.25 6.16
C CYS A 93 12.84 -10.75 5.54
N ARG A 94 13.78 -11.66 5.25
CA ARG A 94 15.02 -11.34 4.52
C ARG A 94 14.71 -10.74 3.14
N HIS A 95 13.87 -11.41 2.34
CA HIS A 95 13.46 -10.94 1.02
C HIS A 95 12.77 -9.58 1.07
N PHE A 96 11.94 -9.35 2.10
CA PHE A 96 11.27 -8.07 2.31
C PHE A 96 12.27 -6.93 2.54
N TRP A 97 13.21 -7.09 3.46
CA TRP A 97 14.22 -6.05 3.71
C TRP A 97 15.17 -5.85 2.55
N GLN A 98 15.52 -6.93 1.84
CA GLN A 98 16.27 -6.85 0.60
C GLN A 98 15.54 -6.01 -0.45
N ALA A 99 14.23 -6.22 -0.62
CA ALA A 99 13.41 -5.39 -1.51
C ALA A 99 13.39 -3.92 -1.07
N VAL A 100 13.21 -3.63 0.22
CA VAL A 100 13.21 -2.25 0.74
C VAL A 100 14.54 -1.55 0.43
N TRP A 101 15.67 -2.26 0.62
CA TRP A 101 17.00 -1.76 0.29
C TRP A 101 17.19 -1.51 -1.20
N GLU A 102 16.94 -2.51 -2.04
CA GLU A 102 17.15 -2.45 -3.49
C GLU A 102 16.23 -1.43 -4.19
N GLN A 103 15.02 -1.24 -3.66
CA GLN A 103 14.05 -0.27 -4.18
C GLN A 103 14.27 1.15 -3.64
N ASN A 104 15.28 1.36 -2.78
CA ASN A 104 15.55 2.64 -2.14
C ASN A 104 14.31 3.22 -1.42
N SER A 105 13.51 2.37 -0.78
CA SER A 105 12.29 2.80 -0.08
C SER A 105 12.63 3.30 1.31
N ALA A 106 12.57 4.62 1.52
CA ALA A 106 12.74 5.24 2.84
C ALA A 106 11.48 5.16 3.73
N ILE A 107 10.33 4.79 3.17
CA ILE A 107 9.05 4.74 3.91
C ILE A 107 8.36 3.40 3.66
N ILE A 108 7.97 2.75 4.76
CA ILE A 108 7.13 1.55 4.78
C ILE A 108 5.77 1.90 5.39
N VAL A 109 4.69 1.51 4.71
CA VAL A 109 3.31 1.69 5.19
C VAL A 109 2.66 0.31 5.40
N MET A 110 2.41 -0.02 6.66
CA MET A 110 1.77 -1.25 7.12
C MET A 110 0.32 -1.00 7.51
N LEU A 111 -0.64 -1.55 6.76
CA LEU A 111 -2.07 -1.32 6.97
C LEU A 111 -2.74 -2.50 7.70
N THR A 112 -2.05 -3.13 8.65
CA THR A 112 -2.58 -4.29 9.40
C THR A 112 -1.93 -4.39 10.76
N THR A 113 -2.63 -4.98 11.71
CA THR A 113 -2.02 -5.53 12.94
C THR A 113 -1.32 -6.86 12.60
N LEU A 114 -0.48 -7.36 13.52
CA LEU A 114 0.16 -8.67 13.38
C LEU A 114 -0.86 -9.82 13.38
N THR A 115 -1.89 -9.69 14.21
CA THR A 115 -2.95 -10.67 14.40
C THR A 115 -4.32 -9.99 14.37
N GLU A 116 -5.27 -10.63 13.69
CA GLU A 116 -6.68 -10.22 13.67
C GLU A 116 -7.50 -11.48 13.96
N ARG A 117 -8.30 -11.47 15.03
CA ARG A 117 -9.11 -12.63 15.47
C ARG A 117 -8.33 -13.92 15.65
N GLY A 118 -7.14 -13.79 16.24
CA GLY A 118 -6.24 -14.94 16.45
C GLY A 118 -5.61 -15.50 15.17
N ARG A 119 -5.82 -14.87 14.00
CA ARG A 119 -5.14 -15.24 12.75
C ARG A 119 -4.00 -14.29 12.47
N THR A 120 -2.81 -14.84 12.25
CA THR A 120 -1.64 -14.07 11.84
C THR A 120 -1.84 -13.45 10.47
N LYS A 121 -1.74 -12.12 10.40
CA LYS A 121 -1.84 -11.32 9.17
C LYS A 121 -0.49 -10.89 8.64
N CYS A 122 0.47 -10.68 9.53
CA CYS A 122 1.83 -10.28 9.21
C CYS A 122 2.77 -10.85 10.27
N HIS A 123 3.96 -11.30 9.89
CA HIS A 123 5.03 -11.56 10.86
C HIS A 123 5.65 -10.23 11.28
N GLN A 124 6.14 -10.13 12.52
CA GLN A 124 6.88 -8.96 12.97
C GLN A 124 8.28 -8.99 12.36
N TYR A 125 8.49 -8.17 11.34
CA TYR A 125 9.73 -8.11 10.57
C TYR A 125 10.65 -6.97 11.02
N TRP A 126 10.37 -6.33 12.15
CA TRP A 126 11.22 -5.32 12.78
C TRP A 126 11.56 -5.74 14.22
N PRO A 127 12.70 -5.31 14.78
CA PRO A 127 13.03 -5.52 16.19
C PRO A 127 12.22 -4.59 17.10
N ASP A 128 12.12 -4.92 18.39
CA ASP A 128 11.49 -4.02 19.37
C ASP A 128 12.37 -2.76 19.58
N PRO A 129 11.84 -1.67 20.18
CA PRO A 129 12.61 -0.44 20.37
C PRO A 129 13.92 -0.67 21.14
N GLN A 130 14.99 -0.04 20.68
CA GLN A 130 16.37 -0.20 21.17
C GLN A 130 16.99 -1.57 20.91
N GLU A 131 16.32 -2.42 20.12
CA GLU A 131 16.87 -3.69 19.66
C GLU A 131 17.30 -3.65 18.19
N VAL A 132 18.13 -4.64 17.84
CA VAL A 132 18.69 -4.83 16.51
C VAL A 132 18.41 -6.26 16.06
N ARG A 133 18.05 -6.45 14.79
CA ARG A 133 17.90 -7.78 14.19
C ARG A 133 18.50 -7.85 12.79
N ASP A 134 19.20 -8.94 12.52
CA ASP A 134 19.80 -9.23 11.22
C ASP A 134 18.86 -10.06 10.33
N TYR A 135 18.74 -9.65 9.08
CA TYR A 135 17.93 -10.28 8.03
C TYR A 135 18.82 -10.55 6.81
N GLY A 136 19.76 -11.49 6.94
CA GLY A 136 20.83 -11.69 5.96
C GLY A 136 21.91 -10.63 6.10
N ARG A 137 22.30 -9.98 5.00
CA ARG A 137 23.30 -8.87 5.00
C ARG A 137 22.73 -7.52 5.48
N LEU A 138 21.44 -7.47 5.78
CA LEU A 138 20.78 -6.24 6.22
C LEU A 138 20.45 -6.33 7.70
N ARG A 139 20.95 -5.36 8.45
CA ARG A 139 20.69 -5.17 9.87
C ARG A 139 19.65 -4.08 10.05
N VAL A 140 18.60 -4.36 10.82
CA VAL A 140 17.56 -3.40 11.17
C VAL A 140 17.73 -3.03 12.63
N CYS A 141 17.83 -1.74 12.92
CA CYS A 141 17.76 -1.18 14.26
C CYS A 141 16.44 -0.40 14.41
N CYS A 142 15.75 -0.56 15.54
CA CYS A 142 14.58 0.26 15.86
C CYS A 142 14.96 1.27 16.95
N HIS A 143 14.94 2.56 16.64
CA HIS A 143 15.35 3.62 17.57
C HIS A 143 14.20 4.06 18.47
N SER A 144 13.04 4.27 17.87
CA SER A 144 11.87 4.79 18.54
C SER A 144 10.60 4.11 18.04
N GLU A 145 9.61 4.03 18.94
CA GLU A 145 8.24 3.66 18.61
C GLU A 145 7.31 4.65 19.32
N GLU A 146 6.55 5.38 18.53
CA GLU A 146 5.56 6.34 19.02
C GLU A 146 4.18 5.88 18.54
N CYS A 147 3.18 5.95 19.41
CA CYS A 147 1.82 5.53 19.06
C CYS A 147 0.81 6.62 19.38
N ASN A 148 -0.18 6.74 18.51
CA ASN A 148 -1.44 7.37 18.85
C ASN A 148 -2.57 6.33 18.74
N ILE A 149 -3.82 6.78 18.77
CA ILE A 149 -5.00 5.91 18.74
C ILE A 149 -5.11 5.14 17.41
N ALA A 150 -4.68 5.73 16.30
CA ALA A 150 -4.93 5.22 14.95
C ALA A 150 -3.72 4.55 14.29
N TYR A 151 -2.51 5.02 14.58
CA TYR A 151 -1.28 4.55 13.95
C TYR A 151 -0.06 4.58 14.87
N VAL A 152 0.91 3.73 14.52
CA VAL A 152 2.21 3.58 15.18
C VAL A 152 3.30 4.03 14.21
N PHE A 153 4.22 4.84 14.70
CA PHE A 153 5.38 5.37 14.00
C PHE A 153 6.64 4.72 14.57
N ARG A 154 7.54 4.27 13.69
CA ARG A 154 8.86 3.76 14.08
C ARG A 154 9.95 4.38 13.24
N GLU A 155 11.03 4.80 13.89
CA GLU A 155 12.27 5.19 13.23
C GLU A 155 13.22 4.02 13.21
N LEU A 156 13.55 3.56 12.01
CA LEU A 156 14.43 2.44 11.79
C LEU A 156 15.70 2.90 11.08
N THR A 157 16.82 2.23 11.36
CA THR A 157 18.00 2.26 10.50
C THR A 157 18.21 0.90 9.88
N LEU A 158 18.39 0.90 8.56
CA LEU A 158 18.76 -0.26 7.77
C LEU A 158 20.25 -0.13 7.42
N THR A 159 21.07 -1.05 7.91
CA THR A 159 22.52 -1.08 7.67
C THR A 159 22.88 -2.28 6.82
N ASN A 160 23.57 -2.07 5.71
CA ASN A 160 24.20 -3.15 4.96
C ASN A 160 25.52 -3.54 5.65
N THR A 161 25.57 -4.75 6.21
CA THR A 161 26.70 -5.21 7.03
C THR A 161 27.95 -5.55 6.23
N GLU A 162 27.84 -5.69 4.90
CA GLU A 162 28.97 -5.94 4.02
C GLU A 162 29.67 -4.63 3.60
N THR A 163 28.89 -3.55 3.41
CA THR A 163 29.41 -2.26 2.93
C THR A 163 29.54 -1.19 4.02
N GLY A 164 28.82 -1.35 5.14
CA GLY A 164 28.68 -0.35 6.19
C GLY A 164 27.74 0.81 5.83
N GLU A 165 27.08 0.77 4.67
CA GLU A 165 26.10 1.79 4.27
C GLU A 165 24.86 1.74 5.16
N GLU A 166 24.39 2.90 5.61
CA GLU A 166 23.19 3.05 6.44
C GLU A 166 22.14 3.90 5.76
N ARG A 167 20.87 3.51 5.91
CA ARG A 167 19.70 4.26 5.42
C ARG A 167 18.65 4.35 6.51
N SER A 168 18.11 5.54 6.72
CA SER A 168 16.96 5.73 7.59
C SER A 168 15.69 5.25 6.90
N VAL A 169 14.86 4.50 7.63
CA VAL A 169 13.57 4.00 7.18
C VAL A 169 12.50 4.41 8.18
N THR A 170 11.49 5.15 7.72
CA THR A 170 10.30 5.45 8.50
C THR A 170 9.26 4.36 8.30
N HIS A 171 8.84 3.70 9.37
CA HIS A 171 7.81 2.67 9.33
C HIS A 171 6.52 3.15 9.97
N LEU A 172 5.44 3.19 9.19
CA LEU A 172 4.12 3.70 9.55
C LEU A 172 3.11 2.56 9.57
N GLN A 173 2.52 2.27 10.73
CA GLN A 173 1.55 1.20 10.88
C GLN A 173 0.17 1.75 11.25
N TYR A 174 -0.81 1.61 10.36
CA TYR A 174 -2.20 1.93 10.67
C TYR A 174 -2.87 0.74 11.39
N VAL A 175 -3.27 0.95 12.65
CA VAL A 175 -3.80 -0.10 13.55
C VAL A 175 -5.31 0.01 13.77
N ALA A 176 -5.92 1.16 13.50
CA ALA A 176 -7.36 1.37 13.65
C ALA A 176 -8.22 0.85 12.48
N TRP A 177 -7.65 0.07 11.55
CA TRP A 177 -8.47 -0.55 10.50
C TRP A 177 -9.21 -1.77 11.07
N PRO A 178 -10.55 -1.79 11.07
CA PRO A 178 -11.28 -2.87 11.71
C PRO A 178 -11.11 -4.20 10.98
N ASP A 179 -11.16 -5.29 11.74
CA ASP A 179 -11.15 -6.66 11.23
C ASP A 179 -12.31 -6.93 10.24
N HIS A 180 -13.43 -6.23 10.41
CA HIS A 180 -14.58 -6.27 9.52
C HIS A 180 -14.74 -4.96 8.78
N GLY A 181 -14.66 -5.04 7.45
CA GLY A 181 -15.02 -3.91 6.60
C GLY A 181 -13.97 -2.81 6.59
N VAL A 182 -14.40 -1.63 7.02
CA VAL A 182 -13.75 -0.33 6.80
C VAL A 182 -13.93 0.53 8.05
N PRO A 183 -13.05 1.51 8.30
CA PRO A 183 -13.28 2.49 9.37
C PRO A 183 -14.66 3.14 9.24
N ASP A 184 -15.36 3.32 10.36
CA ASP A 184 -16.69 3.98 10.37
C ASP A 184 -16.57 5.48 10.06
N ASP A 185 -15.51 6.12 10.57
CA ASP A 185 -15.11 7.49 10.23
C ASP A 185 -13.79 7.47 9.45
N PRO A 186 -13.72 8.07 8.24
CA PRO A 186 -12.47 8.17 7.50
C PRO A 186 -11.48 9.20 8.07
N SER A 187 -11.83 10.04 9.06
CA SER A 187 -10.97 11.14 9.57
C SER A 187 -9.54 10.70 9.88
N ASP A 188 -9.36 9.73 10.78
CA ASP A 188 -8.03 9.23 11.17
C ASP A 188 -7.24 8.64 9.98
N PHE A 189 -7.95 8.03 9.03
CA PHE A 189 -7.36 7.46 7.83
C PHE A 189 -6.92 8.56 6.85
N LEU A 190 -7.70 9.63 6.70
CA LEU A 190 -7.35 10.78 5.88
C LEU A 190 -6.15 11.53 6.47
N ASP A 191 -6.10 11.72 7.78
CA ASP A 191 -4.95 12.30 8.48
C ASP A 191 -3.69 11.46 8.25
N PHE A 192 -3.82 10.13 8.31
CA PHE A 192 -2.74 9.21 8.01
C PHE A 192 -2.26 9.30 6.55
N VAL A 193 -3.19 9.40 5.58
CA VAL A 193 -2.86 9.62 4.15
C VAL A 193 -2.11 10.93 3.96
N ASN A 194 -2.58 12.02 4.58
CA ASN A 194 -1.94 13.32 4.49
C ASN A 194 -0.54 13.32 5.11
N PHE A 195 -0.37 12.66 6.25
CA PHE A 195 0.93 12.48 6.89
C PHE A 195 1.93 11.74 5.97
N ILE A 196 1.49 10.65 5.33
CA ILE A 196 2.31 9.91 4.35
C ILE A 196 2.74 10.81 3.20
N ARG A 197 1.79 11.57 2.62
CA ARG A 197 2.05 12.48 1.50
C ARG A 197 3.08 13.55 1.83
N GLN A 198 3.03 14.11 3.05
CA GLN A 198 3.99 15.12 3.51
C GLN A 198 5.41 14.56 3.69
N LYS A 199 5.54 13.26 3.96
CA LYS A 199 6.84 12.58 4.14
C LYS A 199 7.41 11.99 2.86
N ARG A 200 6.57 11.76 1.85
CA ARG A 200 6.97 11.17 0.57
C ARG A 200 7.96 12.09 -0.17
N GLY A 201 9.09 11.53 -0.61
CA GLY A 201 9.97 12.17 -1.59
C GLY A 201 9.45 12.00 -3.03
N GLU A 202 9.75 12.95 -3.91
CA GLU A 202 9.17 13.01 -5.27
C GLU A 202 9.44 11.75 -6.13
N SER A 203 10.59 11.09 -5.94
CA SER A 203 11.04 9.99 -6.81
C SER A 203 11.01 8.60 -6.18
N ASP A 204 10.83 8.51 -4.86
CA ASP A 204 11.07 7.29 -4.10
C ASP A 204 9.79 6.47 -3.95
N PRO A 205 9.83 5.14 -4.23
CA PRO A 205 8.65 4.30 -4.09
C PRO A 205 8.29 4.10 -2.61
N LEU A 206 7.01 4.28 -2.29
CA LEU A 206 6.49 3.85 -0.98
C LEU A 206 6.33 2.34 -0.94
N PHE A 207 6.86 1.70 0.08
CA PHE A 207 6.66 0.28 0.29
C PHE A 207 5.37 0.06 1.09
N VAL A 208 4.29 -0.37 0.45
CA VAL A 208 2.96 -0.47 1.07
C VAL A 208 2.52 -1.92 1.16
N HIS A 209 2.11 -2.36 2.35
CA HIS A 209 1.58 -3.69 2.55
C HIS A 209 0.39 -3.71 3.52
N CYS A 210 -0.35 -4.80 3.48
CA CYS A 210 -1.29 -5.17 4.53
C CYS A 210 -1.03 -6.64 4.87
N SER A 211 -2.05 -7.51 4.81
CA SER A 211 -1.83 -8.96 4.86
C SER A 211 -1.59 -9.54 3.48
N ALA A 212 -2.54 -9.40 2.54
CA ALA A 212 -2.41 -9.88 1.16
C ALA A 212 -1.78 -8.85 0.20
N GLY A 213 -1.70 -7.59 0.62
CA GLY A 213 -1.18 -6.51 -0.22
C GLY A 213 -2.12 -6.03 -1.32
N ILE A 214 -3.44 -6.17 -1.15
CA ILE A 214 -4.42 -5.84 -2.20
C ILE A 214 -5.60 -4.99 -1.72
N GLY A 215 -6.24 -5.34 -0.59
CA GLY A 215 -7.45 -4.67 -0.12
C GLY A 215 -7.17 -3.26 0.42
N ARG A 216 -6.66 -3.18 1.65
CA ARG A 216 -6.33 -1.91 2.33
C ARG A 216 -5.24 -1.14 1.58
N THR A 217 -4.25 -1.86 1.05
CA THR A 217 -3.21 -1.30 0.17
C THR A 217 -3.83 -0.56 -1.03
N GLY A 218 -4.80 -1.16 -1.72
CA GLY A 218 -5.49 -0.50 -2.82
C GLY A 218 -6.31 0.72 -2.39
N VAL A 219 -6.90 0.70 -1.19
CA VAL A 219 -7.62 1.87 -0.67
C VAL A 219 -6.65 3.03 -0.41
N LEU A 220 -5.51 2.79 0.23
CA LEU A 220 -4.49 3.83 0.46
C LEU A 220 -4.02 4.46 -0.85
N VAL A 221 -3.61 3.63 -1.82
CA VAL A 221 -3.13 4.11 -3.13
C VAL A 221 -4.22 4.89 -3.86
N THR A 222 -5.48 4.45 -3.79
CA THR A 222 -6.61 5.18 -4.39
C THR A 222 -6.80 6.53 -3.73
N MET A 223 -6.82 6.58 -2.39
CA MET A 223 -7.04 7.83 -1.66
C MET A 223 -5.94 8.84 -1.96
N GLU A 224 -4.67 8.45 -1.88
CA GLU A 224 -3.56 9.35 -2.20
C GLU A 224 -3.65 9.88 -3.63
N THR A 225 -3.94 9.00 -4.61
CA THR A 225 -4.13 9.41 -6.01
C THR A 225 -5.31 10.39 -6.16
N ALA A 226 -6.43 10.12 -5.48
CA ALA A 226 -7.62 10.94 -5.57
C ALA A 226 -7.43 12.32 -4.93
N VAL A 227 -6.76 12.40 -3.78
CA VAL A 227 -6.45 13.68 -3.13
C VAL A 227 -5.56 14.54 -4.04
N GLU A 228 -4.52 13.96 -4.63
CA GLU A 228 -3.64 14.66 -5.57
C GLU A 228 -4.40 15.16 -6.80
N LEU A 229 -5.28 14.32 -7.39
CA LEU A 229 -6.14 14.74 -8.51
C LEU A 229 -7.06 15.90 -8.11
N ILE A 230 -7.66 15.85 -6.93
CA ILE A 230 -8.54 16.92 -6.42
C ILE A 230 -7.74 18.23 -6.29
N GLU A 231 -6.57 18.21 -5.65
CA GLU A 231 -5.72 19.40 -5.44
C GLU A 231 -5.26 20.02 -6.78
N LYS A 232 -5.08 19.20 -7.81
CA LYS A 232 -4.74 19.65 -9.17
C LYS A 232 -5.96 19.97 -10.04
N ASN A 233 -7.16 20.06 -9.44
CA ASN A 233 -8.42 20.31 -10.13
C ASN A 233 -8.70 19.35 -11.30
N GLN A 234 -8.26 18.09 -11.17
CA GLN A 234 -8.47 17.04 -12.15
C GLN A 234 -9.72 16.21 -11.81
N PRO A 235 -10.39 15.62 -12.82
CA PRO A 235 -11.51 14.74 -12.57
C PRO A 235 -11.06 13.44 -11.89
N VAL A 236 -11.82 13.02 -10.87
CA VAL A 236 -11.58 11.76 -10.15
C VAL A 236 -12.58 10.71 -10.57
N TYR A 237 -12.07 9.58 -11.08
CA TYR A 237 -12.85 8.40 -11.44
C TYR A 237 -12.34 7.18 -10.65
N PRO A 238 -12.93 6.86 -9.48
CA PRO A 238 -12.42 5.80 -8.61
C PRO A 238 -12.31 4.43 -9.29
N LEU A 239 -13.22 4.10 -10.20
CA LEU A 239 -13.20 2.86 -10.97
C LEU A 239 -11.97 2.77 -11.88
N ASP A 240 -11.61 3.88 -12.53
CA ASP A 240 -10.44 3.95 -13.41
C ASP A 240 -9.14 3.87 -12.63
N ILE A 241 -9.07 4.50 -11.45
CA ILE A 241 -7.94 4.38 -10.52
C ILE A 241 -7.74 2.91 -10.12
N VAL A 242 -8.81 2.22 -9.73
CA VAL A 242 -8.74 0.78 -9.39
C VAL A 242 -8.34 -0.06 -10.59
N ARG A 243 -8.86 0.24 -11.79
CA ARG A 243 -8.48 -0.45 -13.02
C ARG A 243 -6.97 -0.32 -13.29
N THR A 244 -6.43 0.89 -13.19
CA THR A 244 -4.99 1.16 -13.35
C THR A 244 -4.14 0.38 -12.35
N MET A 245 -4.57 0.27 -11.09
CA MET A 245 -3.88 -0.57 -10.11
C MET A 245 -4.00 -2.07 -10.45
N ARG A 246 -5.19 -2.55 -10.86
CA ARG A 246 -5.44 -3.97 -11.17
C ARG A 246 -4.69 -4.47 -12.41
N ASP A 247 -4.24 -3.55 -13.25
CA ASP A 247 -3.34 -3.82 -14.36
C ASP A 247 -1.89 -4.09 -13.93
N GLN A 248 -1.52 -3.66 -12.73
CA GLN A 248 -0.16 -3.74 -12.19
C GLN A 248 -0.05 -4.73 -11.03
N ARG A 249 -1.11 -4.87 -10.22
CA ARG A 249 -1.27 -5.92 -9.20
C ARG A 249 -2.72 -6.35 -9.14
N ALA A 250 -2.99 -7.63 -9.36
CA ALA A 250 -4.36 -8.15 -9.38
C ALA A 250 -5.11 -7.85 -8.07
N MET A 251 -6.44 -7.66 -8.18
CA MET A 251 -7.38 -7.58 -7.06
C MET A 251 -7.23 -6.42 -6.09
N MET A 252 -6.45 -5.38 -6.46
CA MET A 252 -6.38 -4.13 -5.69
C MET A 252 -7.78 -3.59 -5.44
N VAL A 253 -8.06 -3.23 -4.18
CA VAL A 253 -9.41 -3.04 -3.60
C VAL A 253 -10.26 -4.31 -3.71
N GLN A 254 -10.46 -5.00 -2.59
CA GLN A 254 -10.92 -6.39 -2.58
C GLN A 254 -12.45 -6.53 -2.48
N THR A 255 -13.09 -5.65 -1.69
CA THR A 255 -14.51 -5.74 -1.33
C THR A 255 -15.30 -4.50 -1.76
N ALA A 256 -16.60 -4.67 -1.98
CA ALA A 256 -17.51 -3.55 -2.27
C ALA A 256 -17.55 -2.53 -1.12
N SER A 257 -17.40 -2.98 0.14
CA SER A 257 -17.32 -2.09 1.30
C SER A 257 -16.08 -1.18 1.27
N GLN A 258 -14.92 -1.71 0.90
CA GLN A 258 -13.69 -0.92 0.70
C GLN A 258 -13.86 0.10 -0.42
N TYR A 259 -14.46 -0.33 -1.55
CA TYR A 259 -14.72 0.56 -2.68
C TYR A 259 -15.74 1.66 -2.36
N ARG A 260 -16.78 1.33 -1.57
CA ARG A 260 -17.75 2.32 -1.07
C ARG A 260 -17.08 3.34 -0.17
N PHE A 261 -16.34 2.87 0.84
CA PHE A 261 -15.63 3.70 1.81
C PHE A 261 -14.71 4.71 1.13
N MET A 262 -13.86 4.26 0.20
CA MET A 262 -12.97 5.19 -0.51
C MET A 262 -13.75 6.20 -1.36
N CYS A 263 -14.88 5.82 -1.98
CA CYS A 263 -15.71 6.76 -2.75
C CYS A 263 -16.36 7.82 -1.86
N GLU A 264 -16.85 7.43 -0.68
CA GLU A 264 -17.41 8.34 0.33
C GLU A 264 -16.33 9.27 0.89
N ALA A 265 -15.14 8.74 1.20
CA ALA A 265 -13.99 9.53 1.65
C ALA A 265 -13.50 10.54 0.58
N ILE A 266 -13.47 10.16 -0.70
CA ILE A 266 -13.12 11.05 -1.81
C ILE A 266 -14.10 12.23 -1.91
N LEU A 267 -15.40 11.98 -1.75
CA LEU A 267 -16.40 13.04 -1.73
C LEU A 267 -16.20 14.00 -0.56
N ARG A 268 -15.93 13.46 0.63
CA ARG A 268 -15.66 14.27 1.83
C ARG A 268 -14.47 15.20 1.61
N VAL A 269 -13.33 14.68 1.14
CA VAL A 269 -12.14 15.50 0.84
C VAL A 269 -12.46 16.61 -0.15
N TYR A 270 -13.22 16.30 -1.21
CA TYR A 270 -13.59 17.30 -2.20
C TYR A 270 -14.51 18.40 -1.65
N GLU A 271 -15.49 18.03 -0.81
CA GLU A 271 -16.41 18.97 -0.17
C GLU A 271 -15.66 19.88 0.83
N GLU A 272 -14.73 19.33 1.62
CA GLU A 272 -13.88 20.08 2.56
C GLU A 272 -12.97 21.11 1.84
N GLN A 273 -12.29 20.71 0.76
CA GLN A 273 -11.43 21.64 -0.01
C GLN A 273 -12.23 22.77 -0.68
N ARG A 274 -13.44 22.47 -1.16
CA ARG A 274 -14.33 23.51 -1.71
C ARG A 274 -14.81 24.49 -0.65
N GLY A 275 -15.13 24.01 0.55
CA GLY A 275 -15.51 24.86 1.68
C GLY A 275 -14.41 25.85 2.05
N GLN A 276 -13.17 25.37 2.19
CA GLN A 276 -12.00 26.20 2.48
C GLN A 276 -11.74 27.25 1.39
N SER A 277 -11.90 26.87 0.11
CA SER A 277 -11.72 27.79 -1.01
C SER A 277 -12.72 28.95 -0.97
N LEU A 278 -13.98 28.66 -0.61
CA LEU A 278 -15.07 29.66 -0.51
C LEU A 278 -14.92 30.59 0.70
N GLU A 279 -14.34 30.12 1.80
CA GLU A 279 -14.05 30.95 2.99
C GLU A 279 -12.83 31.87 2.78
N SER A 280 -11.93 31.50 1.86
CA SER A 280 -10.71 32.25 1.54
C SER A 280 -10.88 33.32 0.44
N SER A 281 -12.05 33.40 -0.18
CA SER A 281 -12.39 34.28 -1.31
C SER A 281 -13.46 35.30 -0.95
#